data_AF-A0A1M7TC02-F1
#
_entry.id   AF-A0A1M7TC02-F1
#
_cell.length_a   1.000
_cell.length_b   1.000
_cell.length_c   1.000
_cell.angle_alpha   90.00
_cell.angle_beta   90.00
_cell.angle_gamma   90.00
#
_symmetry.space_group_name_H-M   'P 1'
#
loop_
_entity.id
_entity.type
_entity.pdbx_description
1 polymer ?
#
loop_
_entity_poly.entity_id
_entity_poly.type
_entity_poly.pdbx_seq_one_letter_code
_entity_poly.pdbx_strand_id
1 'polypeptide(L)' 'MPFINIKLTGGSEAPSKEQKAELIKGVTEVMVRVLNKNPASTVVIIEEIDMDNYGLGGESITERRKK' A
#
# COMPACT_ATOMS: atom_id res chain seq x y z
N MET A 1 -10.80 4.16 -15.76
CA MET A 1 -9.42 4.43 -15.32
C MET A 1 -9.44 4.70 -13.81
N PRO A 2 -9.43 3.65 -12.97
CA PRO A 2 -9.32 3.80 -11.53
C PRO A 2 -7.88 4.11 -11.11
N PHE A 3 -7.76 4.87 -10.03
CA PHE A 3 -6.50 5.19 -9.36
C PHE A 3 -6.54 4.66 -7.93
N ILE A 4 -5.49 3.95 -7.52
CA ILE A 4 -5.34 3.41 -6.17
C ILE A 4 -3.98 3.82 -5.63
N ASN A 5 -3.97 4.41 -4.44
CA ASN A 5 -2.76 4.75 -3.71
C ASN A 5 -2.71 3.97 -2.40
N ILE A 6 -1.69 3.12 -2.29
CA ILE A 6 -1.42 2.31 -1.11
C ILE A 6 -0.32 3.02 -0.33
N LYS A 7 -0.65 3.48 0.88
CA LYS A 7 0.33 4.05 1.82
C LYS A 7 0.55 3.06 2.94
N LEU A 8 1.79 2.71 3.21
CA LEU A 8 2.16 1.80 4.29
C LEU A 8 3.51 2.18 4.90
N THR A 9 3.82 1.59 6.06
CA THR A 9 5.11 1.81 6.72
C THR A 9 6.27 1.22 5.93
N GLY A 10 7.34 2.00 5.75
CA GLY A 10 8.57 1.61 5.06
C GLY A 10 9.69 1.17 6.01
N GLY A 11 10.94 1.35 5.56
CA GLY A 11 12.14 1.03 6.35
C GLY A 11 12.31 -0.47 6.57
N SER A 12 12.44 -0.90 7.82
CA SER A 12 12.57 -2.32 8.19
C SER A 12 11.33 -3.16 7.85
N GLU A 13 10.19 -2.52 7.61
CA GLU A 13 8.94 -3.18 7.24
C GLU A 13 8.48 -2.85 5.81
N ALA A 14 9.37 -2.26 5.01
CA ALA A 14 9.09 -2.06 3.59
C ALA A 14 8.81 -3.41 2.91
N PRO A 15 7.76 -3.50 2.07
CA PRO A 15 7.48 -4.72 1.34
C PRO A 15 8.61 -5.02 0.35
N SER A 16 8.90 -6.30 0.16
CA SER A 16 9.83 -6.75 -0.88
C SER A 16 9.31 -6.39 -2.27
N LYS A 17 10.18 -6.51 -3.28
CA LYS A 17 9.80 -6.28 -4.68
C LYS A 17 8.68 -7.24 -5.12
N GLU A 18 8.75 -8.49 -4.68
CA GLU A 18 7.78 -9.54 -4.97
C GLU A 18 6.43 -9.21 -4.32
N GLN A 19 6.43 -8.78 -3.06
CA GLN A 19 5.22 -8.36 -2.35
C GLN A 19 4.57 -7.13 -3.02
N LYS A 20 5.37 -6.15 -3.46
CA LYS A 20 4.86 -5.00 -4.23
C LYS A 20 4.20 -5.44 -5.53
N ALA A 21 4.82 -6.37 -6.26
CA ALA A 21 4.26 -6.90 -7.50
C ALA A 21 2.92 -7.64 -7.25
N GLU A 22 2.85 -8.43 -6.18
CA GLU A 22 1.63 -9.12 -5.77
C GLU A 22 0.52 -8.14 -5.38
N LEU A 23 0.83 -7.08 -4.61
CA LEU A 23 -0.12 -6.02 -4.27
C LEU A 23 -0.69 -5.32 -5.51
N ILE A 24 0.17 -4.94 -6.46
CA ILE A 24 -0.26 -4.28 -7.71
C ILE A 24 -1.22 -5.19 -8.50
N LYS A 25 -0.85 -6.48 -8.63
CA LYS A 25 -1.67 -7.47 -9.34
C LYS A 25 -3.01 -7.67 -8.63
N GLY A 26 -2.99 -7.96 -7.33
CA GLY A 26 -4.19 -8.27 -6.55
C GLY A 26 -5.18 -7.11 -6.51
N VAL A 27 -4.71 -5.88 -6.30
CA VAL A 27 -5.58 -4.69 -6.32
C VAL A 27 -6.20 -4.48 -7.70
N THR A 28 -5.43 -4.67 -8.77
CA THR A 28 -5.95 -4.59 -10.13
C THR A 28 -7.04 -5.63 -10.38
N GLU A 29 -6.82 -6.88 -9.96
CA GLU A 29 -7.80 -7.97 -10.07
C GLU A 29 -9.08 -7.68 -9.28
N VAL A 30 -8.99 -7.06 -8.10
CA VAL A 30 -10.18 -6.64 -7.33
C VAL A 30 -11.00 -5.61 -8.09
N MET A 31 -10.36 -4.62 -8.72
CA MET A 31 -11.05 -3.61 -9.54
C MET A 31 -11.76 -4.23 -10.75
N VAL A 32 -11.15 -5.24 -11.37
CA VAL A 32 -11.79 -6.00 -12.46
C VAL A 32 -12.98 -6.78 -11.91
N ARG A 33 -12.78 -7.58 -10.86
CA ARG A 33 -13.79 -8.50 -10.34
C ARG A 33 -15.02 -7.78 -9.76
N VAL A 34 -14.82 -6.72 -9.00
CA VAL A 34 -15.90 -6.06 -8.24
C VAL A 34 -16.61 -4.99 -9.07
N LEU A 35 -15.84 -4.22 -9.84
CA LEU A 35 -16.34 -3.02 -10.53
C LEU A 35 -16.28 -3.12 -12.07
N ASN A 36 -15.89 -4.29 -12.60
CA ASN A 36 -15.72 -4.55 -14.03
C ASN A 36 -14.89 -3.47 -14.75
N LYS A 37 -13.80 -3.01 -14.11
CA LYS A 37 -12.91 -2.00 -14.68
C LYS A 37 -11.91 -2.62 -15.64
N ASN A 38 -11.50 -1.85 -16.66
CA ASN A 38 -10.45 -2.25 -17.59
C ASN A 38 -9.06 -2.23 -16.88
N PRO A 39 -8.39 -3.39 -16.74
CA PRO A 39 -7.09 -3.49 -16.05
C PRO A 39 -5.98 -2.68 -16.73
N ALA A 40 -6.03 -2.51 -18.05
CA ALA A 40 -5.03 -1.74 -18.80
C ALA A 40 -5.06 -0.23 -18.45
N SER A 41 -6.12 0.24 -17.81
CA SER A 41 -6.28 1.63 -17.36
C SER A 41 -6.24 1.78 -15.84
N THR A 42 -5.87 0.73 -15.10
CA THR A 42 -5.81 0.76 -13.64
C THR A 42 -4.41 1.16 -13.20
N VAL A 43 -4.32 2.24 -12.41
CA VAL A 43 -3.06 2.73 -11.88
C VAL A 43 -2.98 2.42 -10.38
N VAL A 44 -1.90 1.79 -9.96
CA VAL A 44 -1.59 1.50 -8.55
C VAL A 44 -0.26 2.15 -8.19
N ILE A 45 -0.24 2.99 -7.16
CA ILE A 45 0.97 3.59 -6.60
C ILE A 45 1.13 3.10 -5.17
N ILE A 46 2.32 2.60 -4.85
CA ILE A 46 2.72 2.19 -3.50
C ILE A 46 3.67 3.25 -2.95
N GLU A 47 3.33 3.80 -1.80
CA GLU A 47 4.15 4.75 -1.06
C GLU A 47 4.54 4.17 0.30
N GLU A 48 5.84 4.05 0.49
CA GLU A 48 6.45 3.67 1.75
C GLU A 48 6.75 4.93 2.56
N ILE A 49 6.16 5.01 3.75
CA ILE A 49 6.28 6.16 4.64
C ILE A 49 7.10 5.72 5.84
N ASP A 50 8.07 6.55 6.23
CA ASP A 50 8.86 6.31 7.44
C ASP A 50 7.96 6.14 8.68
N MET A 51 8.33 5.23 9.58
CA MET A 51 7.52 4.89 10.76
C MET A 51 7.34 6.06 11.73
N ASP A 52 8.29 7.01 11.78
CA ASP A 52 8.17 8.23 12.59
C ASP A 52 7.17 9.23 11.98
N ASN A 53 6.95 9.14 10.68
CA ASN A 53 5.98 9.96 9.94
C ASN A 53 4.60 9.30 9.83
N TYR A 54 4.45 8.06 10.32
CA TYR A 54 3.19 7.33 10.32
C TYR A 54 2.62 7.34 11.74
N GLY A 55 1.51 8.05 11.96
CA GLY A 55 0.88 8.20 13.28
C GLY A 55 -0.38 7.34 13.44
N LEU A 56 -0.55 6.73 14.61
CA LEU A 56 -1.78 6.02 14.98
C LEU A 56 -2.12 6.29 16.46
N GLY A 57 -3.28 6.91 16.71
CA GLY A 57 -3.75 7.18 18.07
C GLY A 57 -2.92 8.21 18.83
N GLY A 58 -2.26 9.13 18.12
CA GLY A 58 -1.40 10.16 18.73
C GLY A 58 0.06 9.74 18.95
N GLU A 59 0.44 8.52 18.60
CA GLU A 59 1.81 8.01 18.70
C GLU A 59 2.34 7.65 17.30
N SER A 60 3.65 7.82 17.07
CA SER A 60 4.28 7.28 15.87
C SER A 60 4.27 5.76 15.91
N ILE A 61 4.30 5.12 14.73
CA ILE A 61 4.35 3.67 14.66
C ILE A 61 5.65 3.14 15.29
N THR A 62 6.76 3.88 15.18
CA THR A 62 8.02 3.55 15.87
C THR A 62 7.83 3.41 17.38
N GLU A 63 7.21 4.41 18.03
CA GLU A 63 6.97 4.36 19.49
C GLU A 63 5.96 3.27 19.86
N ARG A 64 4.92 3.10 19.04
CA ARG A 64 3.88 2.10 19.29
C ARG A 64 4.43 0.68 19.28
N ARG A 65 5.43 0.38 18.42
CA ARG A 65 6.02 -0.96 18.27
C ARG A 65 7.07 -1.33 19.33
N LYS A 66 7.53 -0.35 20.13
CA LYS A 66 8.44 -0.60 21.26
C LYS A 66 7.73 -1.14 22.50
N LYS A 67 6.41 -1.00 22.56
CA LYS A 67 5.54 -1.50 23.64
C LYS A 67 5.14 -2.95 23.38
#